data_AF-A0A4Q2RXL1-F1
#
_entry.id   AF-A0A4Q2RXL1-F1
#
_cell.length_a   1.000
_cell.length_b   1.000
_cell.length_c   1.000
_cell.angle_alpha   90.00
_cell.angle_beta   90.00
_cell.angle_gamma   90.00
#
_symmetry.space_group_name_H-M   'P 1'
#
loop_
_entity.id
_entity.type
_entity.pdbx_description
1 polymer ?
#
loop_
_entity_poly.entity_id
_entity_poly.type
_entity_poly.pdbx_seq_one_letter_code
_entity_poly.pdbx_strand_id
1 'polypeptide(L)' 'MKTMTCRQLGGPCDLAHRGETHDDVINAQDQHLKEAEKDGDEAHLPARKEMKGRWRHPKKSLGWYNDMKKAFAELPED' A
#
# COMPACT_ATOMS: atom_id res chain seq x y z
N MET A 1 -6.78 11.80 11.06
CA MET A 1 -6.28 10.56 10.38
C MET A 1 -6.86 10.53 8.99
N LYS A 2 -6.20 9.85 8.04
CA LYS A 2 -6.73 9.70 6.67
C LYS A 2 -6.82 8.23 6.27
N THR A 3 -7.61 7.95 5.24
CA THR A 3 -7.91 6.59 4.78
C THR A 3 -7.48 6.40 3.33
N MET A 4 -6.68 5.37 3.05
CA MET A 4 -6.39 4.89 1.70
C MET A 4 -6.80 3.43 1.55
N THR A 5 -7.32 3.05 0.38
CA THR A 5 -7.68 1.66 0.09
C THR A 5 -6.49 0.86 -0.42
N CYS A 6 -6.55 -0.46 -0.25
CA CYS A 6 -5.60 -1.38 -0.86
C CYS A 6 -5.46 -1.13 -2.37
N ARG A 7 -6.56 -0.84 -3.08
CA ARG A 7 -6.58 -0.45 -4.50
C ARG A 7 -5.81 0.82 -4.79
N GLN A 8 -5.97 1.87 -3.97
CA GLN A 8 -5.20 3.11 -4.13
C GLN A 8 -3.68 2.90 -3.92
N LEU A 9 -3.30 1.88 -3.16
CA LEU A 9 -1.91 1.51 -2.90
C LEU A 9 -1.37 0.44 -3.88
N GLY A 10 -2.15 0.06 -4.90
CA GLY A 10 -1.77 -0.87 -5.97
C GLY A 10 -2.15 -2.33 -5.74
N GLY A 11 -3.07 -2.61 -4.82
CA GLY A 11 -3.68 -3.92 -4.63
C GLY A 11 -5.02 -4.10 -5.36
N PRO A 12 -5.66 -5.29 -5.24
CA PRO A 12 -6.89 -5.61 -5.99
C PRO A 12 -8.19 -5.17 -5.29
N CYS A 13 -8.18 -5.02 -3.96
CA CYS A 13 -9.39 -4.86 -3.15
C CYS A 13 -9.56 -3.46 -2.55
N ASP A 14 -10.73 -3.19 -2.00
CA ASP A 14 -11.10 -1.90 -1.43
C ASP A 14 -10.94 -1.82 0.09
N LEU A 15 -10.16 -2.74 0.70
CA LEU A 15 -9.90 -2.71 2.14
C LEU A 15 -9.29 -1.35 2.53
N ALA A 16 -9.89 -0.70 3.53
CA ALA A 16 -9.49 0.61 4.01
C ALA A 16 -8.34 0.51 5.01
N HIS A 17 -7.25 1.22 4.75
CA HIS A 17 -6.11 1.42 5.62
C HIS A 17 -6.14 2.84 6.18
N ARG A 18 -6.14 2.97 7.51
CA ARG A 18 -6.17 4.25 8.21
C ARG A 18 -4.82 4.53 8.85
N GLY A 19 -4.38 5.78 8.78
CA GLY A 19 -3.09 6.19 9.33
C GLY A 19 -2.99 7.70 9.54
N GLU A 20 -1.98 8.11 10.30
CA GLU A 20 -1.63 9.51 10.50
C GLU A 20 -0.77 10.02 9.33
N THR A 21 0.00 9.12 8.72
CA THR A 21 0.92 9.40 7.62
C THR A 21 0.70 8.46 6.43
N HIS A 22 1.27 8.82 5.27
CA HIS A 22 1.32 7.93 4.11
C HIS A 22 2.11 6.65 4.41
N ASP A 23 3.09 6.71 5.31
CA ASP A 23 3.89 5.55 5.72
C ASP A 23 3.03 4.56 6.53
N ASP A 24 2.18 5.04 7.43
CA ASP A 24 1.26 4.21 8.21
C ASP A 24 0.34 3.38 7.31
N VAL A 25 -0.28 4.01 6.29
CA VAL A 25 -1.18 3.29 5.37
C VAL A 25 -0.44 2.36 4.43
N ILE A 26 0.79 2.70 4.01
CA ILE A 26 1.66 1.80 3.23
C ILE A 26 2.05 0.57 4.07
N ASN A 27 2.43 0.77 5.33
CA ASN A 27 2.78 -0.32 6.24
C ASN A 27 1.58 -1.21 6.54
N ALA A 28 0.40 -0.62 6.77
CA ALA A 28 -0.84 -1.38 6.95
C ALA A 28 -1.18 -2.22 5.72
N GLN A 29 -0.99 -1.67 4.51
CA GLN A 29 -1.21 -2.42 3.28
C GLN A 29 -0.17 -3.52 3.07
N ASP A 30 1.12 -3.31 3.38
CA ASP A 30 2.13 -4.37 3.29
C ASP A 30 1.83 -5.53 4.26
N GLN A 31 1.27 -5.25 5.46
CA GLN A 31 0.79 -6.31 6.35
C GLN A 31 -0.39 -7.07 5.76
N HIS A 32 -1.41 -6.36 5.25
CA HIS A 32 -2.54 -6.97 4.55
C HIS A 32 -2.10 -7.87 3.40
N LEU A 33 -1.14 -7.42 2.57
CA LEU A 33 -0.59 -8.21 1.48
C LEU A 33 0.17 -9.46 1.97
N LYS A 34 0.87 -9.37 3.11
CA LYS A 34 1.56 -10.53 3.71
C LYS A 34 0.57 -11.57 4.21
N GLU A 35 -0.51 -11.13 4.83
CA GLU A 35 -1.58 -12.02 5.31
C GLU A 35 -2.26 -12.70 4.13
N ALA A 36 -2.65 -11.96 3.10
CA ALA A 36 -3.24 -12.52 1.88
C ALA A 36 -2.31 -13.54 1.19
N GLU A 37 -1.00 -13.27 1.11
CA GLU A 37 -0.03 -14.24 0.58
C GLU A 37 0.07 -15.50 1.44
N LYS A 38 0.05 -15.36 2.77
CA LYS A 38 0.10 -16.48 3.72
C LYS A 38 -1.15 -17.35 3.62
N ASP A 39 -2.30 -16.73 3.41
CA ASP A 39 -3.60 -17.41 3.30
C ASP A 39 -3.84 -18.00 1.89
N GLY A 40 -2.89 -17.79 0.96
CA GLY A 40 -2.95 -18.34 -0.39
C GLY A 40 -3.86 -17.57 -1.34
N ASP A 41 -4.16 -16.29 -1.05
CA ASP A 41 -4.98 -15.44 -1.90
C ASP A 41 -4.20 -15.00 -3.16
N GLU A 42 -4.48 -15.71 -4.25
CA GLU A 42 -3.88 -15.47 -5.56
C GLU A 42 -4.14 -14.06 -6.11
N ALA A 43 -5.25 -13.41 -5.74
CA ALA A 43 -5.58 -12.08 -6.24
C ALA A 43 -4.62 -11.01 -5.69
N HIS A 44 -4.10 -11.20 -4.48
CA HIS A 44 -3.16 -10.27 -3.84
C HIS A 44 -1.68 -10.55 -4.18
N LEU A 45 -1.35 -11.73 -4.73
CA LEU A 45 0.04 -12.10 -5.06
C LEU A 45 0.76 -11.12 -6.00
N PRO A 46 0.14 -10.57 -7.06
CA PRO A 46 0.80 -9.58 -7.92
C PRO A 46 1.20 -8.32 -7.15
N ALA A 47 0.27 -7.77 -6.35
CA ALA A 47 0.50 -6.59 -5.53
C ALA A 47 1.53 -6.85 -4.43
N ARG A 48 1.51 -8.05 -3.84
CA ARG A 48 2.53 -8.49 -2.88
C ARG A 48 3.92 -8.55 -3.50
N LYS A 49 4.04 -9.12 -4.71
CA LYS A 49 5.31 -9.22 -5.45
C LYS A 49 5.86 -7.84 -5.80
N GLU A 50 5.00 -6.95 -6.27
CA GLU A 50 5.30 -5.53 -6.50
C GLU A 50 5.82 -4.87 -5.22
N MET A 51 5.10 -5.02 -4.11
CA MET A 51 5.50 -4.46 -2.81
C MET A 51 6.87 -4.99 -2.35
N LYS A 52 7.10 -6.31 -2.40
CA LYS A 52 8.44 -6.90 -2.14
C LYS A 52 9.52 -6.29 -3.04
N GLY A 53 9.21 -6.11 -4.33
CA GLY A 53 10.11 -5.50 -5.30
C GLY A 53 10.48 -4.07 -4.92
N ARG A 54 9.51 -3.30 -4.41
CA ARG A 54 9.73 -1.91 -3.99
C ARG A 54 10.70 -1.81 -2.83
N TRP A 55 10.53 -2.64 -1.81
CA TRP A 55 11.44 -2.71 -0.66
C TRP A 55 12.86 -3.13 -1.04
N ARG A 56 13.02 -4.02 -2.02
CA ARG A 56 14.35 -4.46 -2.50
C ARG A 56 15.07 -3.42 -3.36
N HIS A 57 14.33 -2.46 -3.94
CA HIS A 57 14.86 -1.48 -4.89
C HIS A 57 14.43 -0.05 -4.56
N PRO A 58 14.81 0.49 -3.38
CA PRO A 58 14.29 1.78 -2.89
C PRO A 58 14.51 2.94 -3.86
N LYS A 59 15.66 2.98 -4.56
CA LYS A 59 15.94 3.99 -5.59
C LYS A 59 14.95 3.95 -6.78
N LYS A 60 14.52 2.75 -7.19
CA LYS A 60 13.55 2.57 -8.28
C LYS A 60 12.12 2.85 -7.82
N SER A 61 11.86 2.74 -6.52
CA SER A 61 10.54 2.89 -5.92
C SER A 61 10.26 4.28 -5.37
N LEU A 62 11.25 5.17 -5.43
CA LEU A 62 11.11 6.55 -4.97
C LEU A 62 9.97 7.29 -5.69
N GLY A 63 9.75 7.02 -6.98
CA GLY A 63 8.63 7.59 -7.75
C GLY A 63 7.30 7.21 -7.11
N TRP A 64 7.03 5.90 -7.01
CA TRP A 64 5.82 5.39 -6.37
C TRP A 64 5.64 5.91 -4.93
N TYR A 65 6.71 5.96 -4.13
CA TYR A 65 6.64 6.48 -2.76
C TYR A 65 6.21 7.96 -2.73
N ASN A 66 6.77 8.77 -3.62
CA ASN A 66 6.40 10.19 -3.75
C ASN A 66 4.95 10.35 -4.26
N ASP A 67 4.51 9.49 -5.16
CA ASP A 67 3.12 9.48 -5.63
C ASP A 67 2.15 9.14 -4.49
N MET A 68 2.47 8.12 -3.67
CA MET A 68 1.64 7.77 -2.50
C MET A 68 1.63 8.86 -1.44
N LYS A 69 2.78 9.49 -1.18
CA LYS A 69 2.87 10.65 -0.28
C LYS A 69 2.00 11.79 -0.76
N LYS A 70 2.04 12.11 -2.05
CA LYS A 70 1.21 13.16 -2.64
C LYS A 70 -0.28 12.80 -2.57
N ALA A 71 -0.64 11.61 -3.01
CA ALA A 71 -2.03 11.12 -2.97
C ALA A 71 -2.60 11.16 -1.55
N PHE A 72 -1.84 10.74 -0.54
CA PHE A 72 -2.26 10.82 0.86
C PHE A 72 -2.44 12.26 1.35
N ALA A 73 -1.55 13.17 0.96
CA ALA A 73 -1.64 14.59 1.33
C ALA A 73 -2.93 15.23 0.78
N GLU A 74 -3.40 14.82 -0.40
CA GLU A 74 -4.60 15.32 -1.06
C GLU A 74 -5.92 14.77 -0.48
N LEU A 75 -5.88 13.72 0.34
CA LEU A 75 -7.07 13.13 0.94
C LEU A 75 -7.66 14.01 2.06
N PRO A 76 -8.99 14.02 2.24
CA PRO A 76 -9.61 14.62 3.42
C PRO A 76 -9.22 13.85 4.68
N GLU A 77 -9.28 14.53 5.81
CA GLU A 77 -9.26 13.87 7.12
C GLU A 77 -10.61 13.18 7.37
N ASP A 78 -10.57 12.01 8.03
CA ASP A 78 -11.73 11.24 8.48
C ASP A 78 -12.39 11.93 9.70
#